data_AF-A0A387H842-F1
#
_entry.id   AF-A0A387H842-F1
#
_cell.length_a   1.000
_cell.length_b   1.000
_cell.length_c   1.000
_cell.angle_alpha   90.00
_cell.angle_beta   90.00
_cell.angle_gamma   90.00
#
_symmetry.space_group_name_H-M   'P 1'
#
loop_
_entity.id
_entity.type
_entity.pdbx_description
1 polymer ?
#
loop_
_entity_poly.entity_id
_entity_poly.type
_entity_poly.pdbx_seq_one_letter_code
_entity_poly.pdbx_strand_id
1 'polypeptide(L)'
;MRIDPVAVVFAFLSARKDLAGHVTGDLVGREPSETTIYLEHAGGHRVVRDRMDRADITYQVYAEDRSVAAELAYRVREALLEELPGRAVGEALVLDAAEAISPRYFPDTTSREHTYQGEVTVFITDS
;
A
#
# COMPACT_ATOMS: atom_id res chain seq x y z
N MET A 1 -6.50 6.89 -15.21
CA MET A 1 -7.34 6.23 -14.21
C MET A 1 -8.45 7.17 -13.81
N ARG A 2 -9.63 6.66 -13.46
CA ARG A 2 -10.76 7.49 -13.00
C ARG A 2 -10.87 7.55 -11.48
N ILE A 3 -10.38 6.51 -10.82
CA ILE A 3 -10.33 6.37 -9.37
C ILE A 3 -8.87 6.50 -8.95
N ASP A 4 -8.63 7.16 -7.82
CA ASP A 4 -7.31 7.20 -7.20
C ASP A 4 -7.04 5.86 -6.48
N PRO A 5 -6.12 5.01 -6.99
CA PRO A 5 -5.85 3.71 -6.39
C PRO A 5 -5.16 3.82 -5.03
N VAL A 6 -4.45 4.91 -4.73
CA VAL A 6 -3.84 5.12 -3.40
C VAL A 6 -4.94 5.37 -2.38
N ALA A 7 -5.96 6.16 -2.71
CA ALA A 7 -7.11 6.39 -1.83
C ALA A 7 -7.87 5.08 -1.53
N VAL A 8 -8.00 4.19 -2.53
CA VAL A 8 -8.60 2.85 -2.36
C VAL A 8 -7.78 2.00 -1.39
N VAL A 9 -6.47 1.87 -1.61
CA VAL A 9 -5.60 1.08 -0.74
C VAL A 9 -5.52 1.68 0.66
N PHE A 10 -5.45 3.00 0.78
CA PHE A 10 -5.49 3.72 2.05
C PHE A 10 -6.78 3.41 2.82
N ALA A 11 -7.95 3.52 2.19
CA ALA A 11 -9.23 3.26 2.83
C ALA A 11 -9.34 1.80 3.30
N PHE A 12 -8.85 0.85 2.51
CA PHE A 12 -8.82 -0.56 2.89
C PHE A 12 -7.91 -0.82 4.10
N LEU A 13 -6.65 -0.38 4.05
CA LEU A 13 -5.69 -0.63 5.13
C LEU A 13 -6.06 0.15 6.40
N SER A 14 -6.60 1.36 6.28
CA SER A 14 -7.02 2.17 7.43
C SER A 14 -8.27 1.63 8.13
N ALA A 15 -9.08 0.81 7.46
CA ALA A 15 -10.21 0.13 8.08
C ALA A 15 -9.79 -1.08 8.94
N ARG A 16 -8.54 -1.54 8.79
CA ARG A 16 -8.01 -2.71 9.51
C ARG A 16 -7.47 -2.31 10.87
N LYS A 17 -8.00 -2.92 11.94
CA LYS A 17 -7.62 -2.59 13.33
C LYS A 17 -6.13 -2.79 13.63
N ASP A 18 -5.49 -3.76 12.96
CA ASP A 18 -4.07 -4.08 13.09
C ASP A 18 -3.14 -3.09 12.37
N LEU A 19 -3.65 -2.23 11.48
CA LEU A 19 -2.86 -1.31 10.66
C LEU A 19 -3.30 0.17 10.76
N ALA A 20 -4.54 0.46 11.14
CA ALA A 20 -5.18 1.78 11.06
C ALA A 20 -4.40 2.95 11.70
N GLY A 21 -3.56 2.67 12.70
CA GLY A 21 -2.74 3.69 13.38
C GLY A 21 -1.42 4.02 12.69
N HIS A 22 -1.08 3.34 11.59
CA HIS A 22 0.20 3.47 10.92
C HIS A 22 0.07 3.94 9.47
N VAL A 23 -1.09 3.84 8.83
CA VAL A 23 -1.25 4.11 7.40
C VAL A 23 -1.34 5.61 7.12
N THR A 24 -0.57 6.09 6.16
CA THR A 24 -0.63 7.47 5.67
C THR A 24 -0.48 7.54 4.15
N GLY A 25 -1.14 8.53 3.54
CA GLY A 25 -0.99 8.88 2.13
C GLY A 25 0.11 9.90 1.85
N ASP A 26 0.67 10.53 2.89
CA ASP A 26 1.79 11.47 2.80
C ASP A 26 2.65 11.45 4.08
N LEU A 27 3.87 11.97 3.97
CA LEU A 27 4.81 12.07 5.10
C LEU A 27 4.80 13.47 5.75
N VAL A 28 3.84 14.33 5.43
CA VAL A 28 3.81 15.71 5.93
C VAL A 28 3.50 15.72 7.41
N GLY A 29 4.40 16.30 8.22
CA GLY A 29 4.22 16.38 9.66
C GLY A 29 4.49 15.08 10.41
N ARG A 30 4.98 14.04 9.72
CA ARG A 30 5.49 12.83 10.35
C ARG A 30 6.82 13.12 11.03
N GLU A 31 6.97 12.68 12.27
CA GLU A 31 8.25 12.73 12.98
C GLU A 31 9.06 11.44 12.77
N PRO A 32 10.40 11.52 12.63
CA PRO A 32 11.25 10.34 12.69
C PRO A 32 10.99 9.55 13.98
N SER A 33 11.04 8.21 13.91
CA SER A 33 10.63 7.20 14.92
C SER A 33 9.16 6.80 14.91
N GLU A 34 8.27 7.56 14.27
CA GLU A 34 6.87 7.17 14.14
C GLU A 34 6.73 5.95 13.22
N THR A 35 6.17 4.85 13.72
CA THR A 35 5.88 3.68 12.88
C THR A 35 4.84 4.04 11.84
N THR A 36 5.19 3.94 10.55
CA THR A 36 4.41 4.48 9.44
C THR A 36 4.39 3.53 8.25
N ILE A 37 3.23 3.36 7.63
CA ILE A 37 2.99 2.68 6.36
C ILE A 37 2.62 3.79 5.36
N TYR A 38 3.57 4.18 4.54
CA TYR A 38 3.40 5.16 3.49
C TYR A 38 3.01 4.48 2.18
N LEU A 39 2.03 5.04 1.48
CA LEU A 39 1.53 4.55 0.20
C LEU A 39 1.87 5.53 -0.92
N GLU A 40 2.39 5.01 -2.03
CA GLU A 40 2.79 5.79 -3.19
C GLU A 40 2.24 5.17 -4.48
N HIS A 41 1.76 6.03 -5.38
CA HIS A 41 1.35 5.63 -6.72
C HIS A 41 2.59 5.45 -7.62
N ALA A 42 2.98 4.21 -7.87
CA ALA A 42 4.18 3.86 -8.63
C ALA A 42 3.96 3.77 -10.15
N GLY A 43 2.71 3.80 -10.61
CA GLY A 43 2.40 3.80 -12.04
C GLY A 43 1.12 3.07 -12.38
N GLY A 44 0.97 2.71 -13.65
CA GLY A 44 -0.15 1.94 -14.15
C GLY A 44 -0.76 2.49 -15.45
N HIS A 45 -1.82 1.83 -15.92
CA HIS A 45 -2.49 2.19 -17.17
C HIS A 45 -3.95 1.71 -17.21
N ARG A 46 -4.75 2.34 -18.08
CA ARG A 46 -6.12 1.89 -18.37
C ARG A 46 -6.10 0.72 -19.34
N VAL A 47 -6.69 -0.39 -18.94
CA VAL A 47 -7.02 -1.52 -19.81
C VAL A 47 -8.40 -1.25 -20.44
N VAL A 48 -8.39 -0.62 -21.62
CA VAL A 48 -9.61 -0.07 -22.26
C VAL A 48 -10.65 -1.15 -22.56
N ARG A 49 -10.22 -2.32 -23.06
CA ARG A 49 -11.11 -3.40 -23.48
C ARG A 49 -11.95 -3.92 -22.31
N ASP A 50 -11.33 -4.05 -21.15
CA ASP A 50 -11.94 -4.61 -19.94
C ASP A 50 -12.52 -3.51 -19.03
N ARG A 51 -12.44 -2.25 -19.48
CA ARG A 51 -12.87 -1.05 -18.73
C ARG A 51 -12.28 -1.00 -17.32
N MET A 52 -11.04 -1.45 -17.17
CA MET A 52 -10.36 -1.61 -15.89
C MET A 52 -9.11 -0.72 -15.85
N ASP A 53 -8.75 -0.21 -14.67
CA ASP A 53 -7.46 0.40 -14.40
C ASP A 53 -6.54 -0.64 -13.73
N ARG A 54 -5.30 -0.74 -14.22
CA ARG A 54 -4.19 -1.43 -13.54
C ARG A 54 -3.33 -0.36 -12.90
N ALA A 55 -3.13 -0.41 -11.59
CA ALA A 55 -2.28 0.54 -10.86
C ALA A 55 -1.19 -0.20 -10.09
N ASP A 56 0.02 0.36 -10.09
CA ASP A 56 1.12 -0.16 -9.29
C ASP A 56 1.25 0.73 -8.04
N ILE A 57 1.20 0.11 -6.85
CA ILE A 57 1.22 0.76 -5.55
C ILE A 57 2.44 0.30 -4.78
N THR A 58 3.33 1.23 -4.48
CA THR A 58 4.44 1.01 -3.56
C THR A 58 3.97 1.28 -2.13
N TYR A 59 4.27 0.37 -1.21
CA TYR A 59 4.13 0.60 0.23
C TYR A 59 5.51 0.58 0.89
N GLN A 60 5.73 1.55 1.77
CA GLN A 60 6.97 1.71 2.53
C GLN A 60 6.62 1.71 4.01
N VAL A 61 7.24 0.82 4.77
CA VAL A 61 7.00 0.66 6.21
C VAL A 61 8.22 1.12 6.96
N TYR A 62 8.10 2.22 7.67
CA TYR A 62 9.10 2.82 8.53
C TYR A 62 8.87 2.41 9.98
N ALA A 63 9.93 2.03 10.69
CA ALA A 63 9.92 1.88 12.14
C ALA A 63 11.33 2.05 12.74
N GLU A 64 11.39 2.37 14.03
CA GLU A 64 12.66 2.41 14.78
C GLU A 64 13.26 1.00 14.99
N ASP A 65 12.43 -0.04 15.10
CA ASP A 65 12.87 -1.44 15.20
C ASP A 65 12.70 -2.17 13.85
N ARG A 66 13.77 -2.81 13.38
CA ARG A 66 13.79 -3.55 12.13
C ARG A 66 12.77 -4.68 12.07
N SER A 67 12.58 -5.39 13.18
CA SER A 67 11.65 -6.51 13.26
C SER A 67 10.20 -6.02 13.13
N VAL A 68 9.88 -4.87 13.73
CA VAL A 68 8.58 -4.22 13.62
C VAL A 68 8.31 -3.78 12.17
N ALA A 69 9.29 -3.13 11.53
CA ALA A 69 9.17 -2.74 10.11
C ALA A 69 8.92 -3.95 9.20
N ALA A 70 9.65 -5.04 9.41
CA ALA A 70 9.50 -6.26 8.62
C ALA A 70 8.12 -6.92 8.84
N GLU A 71 7.70 -7.09 10.09
CA GLU A 71 6.42 -7.71 10.44
C GLU A 71 5.24 -6.93 9.85
N LEU A 72 5.23 -5.61 9.99
CA LEU A 72 4.19 -4.77 9.41
C LEU A 72 4.19 -4.81 7.88
N ALA A 73 5.36 -4.82 7.24
CA ALA A 73 5.44 -4.94 5.79
C ALA A 73 4.87 -6.27 5.29
N TYR A 74 5.11 -7.38 6.00
CA TYR A 74 4.52 -8.67 5.65
C TYR A 74 3.00 -8.70 5.87
N ARG A 75 2.49 -8.06 6.93
CA ARG A 75 1.03 -7.92 7.14
C ARG A 75 0.36 -7.08 6.07
N VAL A 76 0.98 -5.97 5.66
CA VAL A 76 0.48 -5.16 4.53
C VAL A 76 0.44 -5.99 3.26
N ARG A 77 1.52 -6.71 2.95
CA ARG A 77 1.57 -7.63 1.80
C ARG A 77 0.44 -8.65 1.82
N GLU A 78 0.28 -9.38 2.93
CA GLU A 78 -0.77 -10.39 3.11
C GLU A 78 -2.16 -9.77 2.92
N ALA A 79 -2.45 -8.65 3.58
CA ALA A 79 -3.73 -7.97 3.46
C ALA A 79 -4.04 -7.54 2.01
N LEU A 80 -3.06 -7.03 1.28
CA LEU A 80 -3.25 -6.56 -0.10
C LEU A 80 -3.41 -7.71 -1.10
N LEU A 81 -2.77 -8.86 -0.87
CA LEU A 81 -2.83 -9.99 -1.79
C LEU A 81 -3.96 -10.96 -1.49
N GLU A 82 -4.30 -11.17 -0.22
CA GLU A 82 -5.24 -12.23 0.19
C GLU A 82 -6.62 -11.70 0.54
N GLU A 83 -6.72 -10.45 0.98
CA GLU A 83 -7.98 -9.90 1.49
C GLU A 83 -8.57 -8.78 0.66
N LEU A 84 -7.75 -7.98 -0.04
CA LEU A 84 -8.22 -6.88 -0.89
C LEU A 84 -8.96 -7.37 -2.16
N PRO A 85 -8.51 -8.41 -2.88
CA PRO A 85 -9.18 -8.86 -4.10
C PRO A 85 -10.66 -9.19 -3.89
N GLY A 86 -11.50 -8.80 -4.85
CA GLY A 86 -12.94 -9.01 -4.83
C GLY A 86 -13.72 -8.04 -3.93
N ARG A 87 -13.06 -7.09 -3.26
CA ARG A 87 -13.74 -6.11 -2.38
C ARG A 87 -14.18 -4.86 -3.13
N ALA A 88 -15.34 -4.34 -2.73
CA ALA A 88 -15.71 -2.96 -3.00
C ALA A 88 -15.14 -2.06 -1.89
N VAL A 89 -14.37 -1.05 -2.27
CA VAL A 89 -13.75 -0.07 -1.37
C VAL A 89 -13.99 1.32 -1.93
N GLY A 90 -14.88 2.08 -1.28
CA GLY A 90 -15.38 3.33 -1.85
C GLY A 90 -16.12 3.09 -3.16
N GLU A 91 -15.71 3.80 -4.21
CA GLU A 91 -16.27 3.68 -5.57
C GLU A 91 -15.51 2.66 -6.45
N ALA A 92 -14.54 1.94 -5.88
CA ALA A 92 -13.75 0.94 -6.60
C ALA A 92 -14.19 -0.48 -6.26
N LEU A 93 -14.38 -1.31 -7.27
CA LEU A 93 -14.32 -2.75 -7.16
C LEU A 93 -12.89 -3.20 -7.47
N VAL A 94 -12.21 -3.79 -6.50
CA VAL A 94 -10.90 -4.42 -6.70
C VAL A 94 -11.11 -5.81 -7.27
N LEU A 95 -10.69 -6.00 -8.51
CA LEU A 95 -10.86 -7.25 -9.25
C LEU A 95 -9.79 -8.28 -8.86
N ASP A 96 -8.55 -7.83 -8.71
CA ASP A 96 -7.42 -8.67 -8.34
C ASP A 96 -6.25 -7.83 -7.81
N ALA A 97 -5.29 -8.49 -7.17
CA ALA A 97 -4.02 -7.90 -6.76
C ALA A 97 -2.87 -8.90 -6.96
N ALA A 98 -1.74 -8.43 -7.48
CA ALA A 98 -0.56 -9.23 -7.74
C ALA A 98 0.67 -8.60 -7.10
N GLU A 99 1.59 -9.43 -6.61
CA GLU A 99 2.89 -8.96 -6.13
C GLU A 99 3.78 -8.57 -7.31
N ALA A 100 4.26 -7.33 -7.30
CA ALA A 100 5.27 -6.86 -8.25
C ALA A 100 6.68 -6.96 -7.63
N ILE A 101 6.82 -6.53 -6.38
CA ILE A 101 8.06 -6.58 -5.62
C ILE A 101 7.75 -7.00 -4.18
N SER A 102 8.40 -8.06 -3.70
CA SER A 102 8.25 -8.49 -2.31
C SER A 102 8.93 -7.53 -1.32
N PRO A 103 8.44 -7.43 -0.07
CA PRO A 103 9.03 -6.59 0.95
C PRO A 103 10.53 -6.82 1.09
N ARG A 104 11.31 -5.74 0.91
CA ARG A 104 12.76 -5.74 0.99
C ARG A 104 13.26 -4.57 1.82
N TYR A 105 14.34 -4.81 2.53
CA TYR A 105 14.91 -3.85 3.46
C TYR A 105 15.67 -2.74 2.72
N PHE A 106 15.31 -1.49 3.01
CA PHE A 106 15.90 -0.26 2.49
C PHE A 106 16.03 0.74 3.65
N PRO A 107 17.15 0.81 4.38
CA PRO A 107 17.26 1.78 5.46
C PRO A 107 17.18 3.22 4.93
N ASP A 108 16.44 4.08 5.62
CA ASP A 108 16.44 5.52 5.32
C ASP A 108 17.72 6.14 5.89
N THR A 109 18.60 6.64 5.03
CA THR A 109 19.88 7.22 5.44
C THR A 109 19.74 8.57 6.16
N THR A 110 18.61 9.24 5.99
CA THR A 110 18.34 10.57 6.56
C THR A 110 17.71 10.45 7.94
N SER A 111 16.58 9.74 8.05
CA SER A 111 15.90 9.53 9.33
C SER A 111 16.58 8.44 10.18
N ARG A 112 17.42 7.61 9.56
CA ARG A 112 18.11 6.44 10.15
C ARG A 112 17.16 5.31 10.58
N GLU A 113 15.93 5.35 10.09
CA GLU A 113 14.92 4.35 10.39
C GLU A 113 15.10 3.09 9.56
N HIS A 114 14.53 2.00 10.06
CA HIS A 114 14.40 0.78 9.30
C HIS A 114 13.19 0.90 8.38
N THR A 115 13.42 0.80 7.07
CA THR A 115 12.32 0.78 6.11
C THR A 115 12.28 -0.54 5.36
N TYR A 116 11.08 -1.09 5.20
CA TYR A 116 10.79 -2.18 4.28
C TYR A 116 9.87 -1.66 3.18
N GLN A 117 10.23 -1.92 1.93
CA GLN A 117 9.46 -1.51 0.76
C GLN A 117 8.97 -2.73 -0.01
N GLY A 118 7.71 -2.74 -0.40
CA GLY A 118 7.16 -3.68 -1.38
C GLY A 118 6.27 -2.96 -2.39
N GLU A 119 5.86 -3.67 -3.42
CA GLU A 119 5.00 -3.14 -4.49
C GLU A 119 3.97 -4.20 -4.90
N VAL A 120 2.71 -3.77 -5.03
CA VAL A 120 1.63 -4.58 -5.59
C VAL A 120 1.04 -3.89 -6.81
N THR A 121 0.63 -4.69 -7.79
CA THR A 121 -0.26 -4.25 -8.87
C THR A 121 -1.69 -4.54 -8.45
N VAL A 122 -2.55 -3.53 -8.42
CA VAL A 122 -3.99 -3.66 -8.19
C VAL A 122 -4.78 -3.44 -9.48
N PHE A 123 -5.83 -4.22 -9.65
CA PHE A 123 -6.73 -4.15 -10.80
C PHE A 123 -8.08 -3.66 -10.31
N ILE A 124 -8.53 -2.50 -10.77
CA ILE A 124 -9.75 -1.84 -10.27
C ILE A 124 -10.68 -1.43 -11.39
N THR A 125 -11.98 -1.43 -11.10
CA THR A 125 -13.03 -0.83 -11.95
C THR A 125 -13.98 -0.02 -11.07
N ASP A 126 -14.78 0.85 -11.71
CA ASP A 126 -15.89 1.53 -11.07
C ASP A 126 -16.85 0.47 -10.48
N SER A 127 -17.23 0.60 -9.19
CA SER A 127 -18.11 -0.32 -8.45
C SER A 127 -19.59 -0.21 -8.79
#